data_AF-A0A9W8Q0X8-F1
#
_entry.id   AF-A0A9W8Q0X8-F1
#
_cell.length_a   1.000
_cell.length_b   1.000
_cell.length_c   1.000
_cell.angle_alpha   90.00
_cell.angle_beta   90.00
_cell.angle_gamma   90.00
#
_symmetry.space_group_name_H-M   'P 1'
#
loop_
_entity.id
_entity.type
_entity.pdbx_description
1 polymer ?
#
loop_
_entity_poly.entity_id
_entity_poly.type
_entity_poly.pdbx_seq_one_letter_code
_entity_poly.pdbx_strand_id
1 'polypeptide(L)'
;MPEYRLSVHSLTPPALPAIPEDAHHTDIRSGLSEGAKGSSYAAATSPLRFTLSLPDARPKNPLHPATHLQVTYFYAGSGESYVPRLIMPTDVVKTDADDDSSTLYEVELGPADISRVKVNEGETPDAEVRVNAWRNERLLGQFTVGVIKGLGIEGLKSWDLAKRRVEYRKEEAAKKAAA
;
A
#
# COMPACT_ATOMS: atom_id res chain seq x y z
N MET A 1 -20.03 20.79 -11.42
CA MET A 1 -19.72 19.35 -11.26
C MET A 1 -20.05 19.01 -9.82
N PRO A 2 -20.86 17.98 -9.51
CA PRO A 2 -21.07 17.61 -8.12
C PRO A 2 -19.73 17.18 -7.54
N GLU A 3 -19.36 17.80 -6.42
CA GLU A 3 -18.19 17.47 -5.62
C GLU A 3 -18.45 16.12 -4.96
N TYR A 4 -17.61 15.12 -5.21
CA TYR A 4 -17.74 13.82 -4.55
C TYR A 4 -17.36 13.99 -3.09
N ARG A 5 -18.24 13.56 -2.17
CA ARG A 5 -18.02 13.71 -0.74
C ARG A 5 -17.84 12.35 -0.08
N LEU A 6 -16.81 12.25 0.74
CA LEU A 6 -16.48 11.08 1.53
C LEU A 6 -15.82 11.57 2.82
N SER A 7 -16.30 11.04 3.95
CA SER A 7 -15.70 11.28 5.27
C SER A 7 -15.18 9.98 5.83
N VAL A 8 -13.96 9.99 6.38
CA VAL A 8 -13.34 8.82 7.01
C VAL A 8 -13.63 8.87 8.52
N HIS A 9 -14.13 7.77 9.08
CA HIS A 9 -14.49 7.68 10.49
C HIS A 9 -13.50 6.86 11.30
N SER A 10 -12.99 5.78 10.73
CA SER A 10 -11.99 4.94 11.40
C SER A 10 -11.05 4.27 10.41
N LEU A 11 -9.87 3.92 10.91
CA LEU A 11 -8.87 3.12 10.25
C LEU A 11 -8.36 2.06 11.23
N THR A 12 -8.50 0.80 10.86
CA THR A 12 -7.83 -0.33 11.52
C THR A 12 -6.66 -0.74 10.64
N PRO A 13 -5.42 -0.38 11.01
CA PRO A 13 -4.25 -0.72 10.21
C PRO A 13 -4.04 -2.24 10.19
N PRO A 14 -3.44 -2.78 9.11
CA PRO A 14 -3.12 -4.19 9.04
C PRO A 14 -1.97 -4.52 10.00
N ALA A 15 -1.98 -5.75 10.52
CA ALA A 15 -0.83 -6.34 11.18
C ALA A 15 0.24 -6.63 10.14
N LEU A 16 1.46 -6.18 10.42
CA LEU A 16 2.63 -6.42 9.58
C LEU A 16 3.52 -7.45 10.27
N PRO A 17 4.13 -8.37 9.50
CA PRO A 17 5.12 -9.27 10.07
C PRO A 17 6.30 -8.45 10.61
N ALA A 18 6.80 -8.85 11.78
CA ALA A 18 8.04 -8.30 12.30
C ALA A 18 9.14 -8.49 11.25
N ILE A 19 9.93 -7.45 11.01
CA ILE A 19 11.13 -7.56 10.18
C ILE A 19 12.18 -8.24 11.06
N PRO A 20 12.68 -9.44 10.72
CA PRO A 20 13.79 -10.04 11.46
C PRO A 20 14.98 -9.08 11.50
N GLU A 21 15.66 -8.95 12.63
CA GLU A 21 16.86 -8.08 12.76
C GLU A 21 17.96 -8.43 11.75
N ASP A 22 17.98 -9.68 11.27
CA ASP A 22 18.94 -10.23 10.30
C ASP A 22 18.40 -10.31 8.86
N ALA A 23 17.20 -9.79 8.57
CA ALA A 23 16.59 -9.94 7.24
C ALA A 23 17.42 -9.28 6.14
N HIS A 24 17.87 -10.08 5.18
CA HIS A 24 18.67 -9.58 4.06
C HIS A 24 17.77 -9.05 2.92
N HIS A 25 18.13 -7.89 2.37
CA HIS A 25 17.41 -7.19 1.29
C HIS A 25 17.18 -8.03 0.00
N THR A 26 17.91 -9.13 -0.18
CA THR A 26 17.75 -10.11 -1.27
C THR A 26 16.51 -10.99 -1.10
N ASP A 27 15.99 -11.11 0.12
CA ASP A 27 14.81 -11.90 0.46
C ASP A 27 13.52 -11.14 0.14
N ILE A 28 13.63 -9.81 -0.03
CA ILE A 28 12.57 -8.92 -0.47
C ILE A 28 12.71 -8.77 -2.00
N ARG A 29 12.39 -9.82 -2.75
CA ARG A 29 12.19 -9.68 -4.20
C ARG A 29 10.84 -9.02 -4.44
N SER A 30 10.78 -8.02 -5.33
CA SER A 30 9.49 -7.47 -5.75
C SER A 30 8.65 -8.62 -6.31
N GLY A 31 7.38 -8.68 -5.91
CA GLY A 31 6.46 -9.77 -6.25
C GLY A 31 6.08 -9.90 -7.73
N LEU A 32 6.89 -9.36 -8.65
CA LEU A 32 6.63 -9.39 -10.10
C LEU A 32 7.16 -10.65 -10.81
N SER A 33 7.88 -11.54 -10.11
CA SER A 33 8.29 -12.83 -10.70
C SER A 33 7.38 -13.96 -10.25
N GLU A 34 6.53 -14.44 -11.17
CA GLU A 34 5.85 -15.73 -11.07
C GLU A 34 6.87 -16.82 -10.69
N GLY A 35 6.85 -17.29 -9.44
CA GLY A 35 7.72 -18.36 -8.98
C GLY A 35 8.41 -18.16 -7.62
N ALA A 36 8.28 -16.99 -6.98
CA ALA A 36 8.84 -16.79 -5.63
C ALA A 36 7.97 -17.45 -4.53
N LYS A 37 7.98 -18.78 -4.46
CA LYS A 37 7.59 -19.52 -3.26
C LYS A 37 8.66 -19.27 -2.18
N GLY A 38 8.54 -18.20 -1.40
CA GLY A 38 9.44 -18.02 -0.24
C GLY A 38 9.69 -16.63 0.34
N SER A 39 8.80 -15.63 0.19
CA SER A 39 8.98 -14.37 0.95
C SER A 39 7.70 -14.01 1.71
N SER A 40 7.52 -14.65 2.86
CA SER A 40 6.44 -14.40 3.82
C SER A 40 6.60 -13.09 4.61
N TYR A 41 7.67 -12.32 4.38
CA TYR A 41 7.98 -11.09 5.12
C TYR A 41 7.42 -9.82 4.47
N ALA A 42 6.91 -9.92 3.24
CA ALA A 42 6.47 -8.79 2.43
C ALA A 42 4.95 -8.55 2.44
N ALA A 43 4.15 -9.52 2.87
CA ALA A 43 2.68 -9.41 2.89
C ALA A 43 2.17 -9.10 4.31
N ALA A 44 1.09 -8.32 4.41
CA ALA A 44 0.39 -8.15 5.67
C ALA A 44 -0.14 -9.50 6.20
N THR A 45 -0.33 -9.60 7.52
CA THR A 45 -0.89 -10.80 8.18
C THR A 45 -2.34 -10.62 8.62
N SER A 46 -2.87 -9.39 8.58
CA SER A 46 -4.29 -9.09 8.79
C SER A 46 -4.79 -8.12 7.72
N PRO A 47 -6.11 -8.04 7.50
CA PRO A 47 -6.67 -7.08 6.56
C PRO A 47 -6.51 -5.64 7.06
N LEU A 48 -6.58 -4.71 6.11
CA LEU A 48 -6.74 -3.28 6.35
C LEU A 48 -8.24 -2.98 6.29
N ARG A 49 -8.78 -2.35 7.34
CA ARG A 49 -10.20 -1.97 7.39
C ARG A 49 -10.34 -0.49 7.64
N PHE A 50 -11.33 0.14 7.01
CA PHE A 50 -11.69 1.52 7.31
C PHE A 50 -13.17 1.73 7.11
N THR A 51 -13.73 2.68 7.86
CA THR A 51 -15.13 3.05 7.77
C THR A 51 -15.29 4.44 7.17
N LEU A 52 -16.28 4.56 6.29
CA LEU A 52 -16.57 5.75 5.50
C LEU A 52 -18.02 6.18 5.70
N SER A 53 -18.26 7.48 5.66
CA SER A 53 -19.58 8.05 5.42
C SER A 53 -19.64 8.56 3.98
N LEU A 54 -20.67 8.11 3.28
CA LEU A 54 -20.92 8.38 1.86
C LEU A 54 -22.29 9.08 1.74
N PRO A 55 -22.34 10.42 1.86
CA PRO A 55 -23.61 11.16 1.89
C PRO A 55 -24.40 11.07 0.57
N ASP A 56 -23.71 10.84 -0.55
CA ASP A 56 -24.31 10.72 -1.88
C ASP A 56 -24.62 9.25 -2.28
N ALA A 57 -24.50 8.31 -1.34
CA ALA A 57 -24.73 6.89 -1.57
C ALA A 57 -26.16 6.61 -2.06
N ARG A 58 -26.28 5.69 -3.01
CA ARG A 58 -27.58 5.23 -3.54
C ARG A 58 -27.80 3.75 -3.23
N PRO A 59 -29.06 3.29 -3.09
CA PRO A 59 -29.36 1.88 -2.79
C PRO A 59 -28.73 0.86 -3.76
N LYS A 60 -28.56 1.22 -5.03
CA LYS A 60 -27.94 0.36 -6.06
C LYS A 60 -26.44 0.60 -6.25
N ASN A 61 -25.92 1.72 -5.75
CA ASN A 61 -24.50 2.10 -5.85
C ASN A 61 -24.13 2.96 -4.64
N PRO A 62 -23.59 2.36 -3.57
CA PRO A 62 -23.12 3.10 -2.40
C PRO A 62 -22.03 4.13 -2.73
N LEU A 63 -21.26 3.93 -3.81
CA LEU A 63 -20.18 4.83 -4.21
C LEU A 63 -20.64 5.98 -5.12
N HIS A 64 -21.94 6.15 -5.38
CA HIS A 64 -22.39 7.19 -6.31
C HIS A 64 -21.88 8.61 -5.91
N PRO A 65 -21.46 9.47 -6.85
CA PRO A 65 -21.33 9.28 -8.31
C PRO A 65 -20.06 8.55 -8.81
N ALA A 66 -19.18 8.11 -7.92
CA ALA A 66 -18.06 7.26 -8.28
C ALA A 66 -18.53 5.88 -8.78
N THR A 67 -17.70 5.29 -9.63
CA THR A 67 -17.84 3.92 -10.14
C THR A 67 -17.01 2.94 -9.33
N HIS A 68 -15.90 3.39 -8.76
CA HIS A 68 -15.01 2.61 -7.92
C HIS A 68 -14.15 3.54 -7.05
N LEU A 69 -13.58 2.97 -6.00
CA LEU A 69 -12.51 3.59 -5.23
C LEU A 69 -11.20 2.84 -5.52
N GLN A 70 -10.08 3.54 -5.40
CA GLN A 70 -8.75 2.95 -5.53
C GLN A 70 -7.89 3.38 -4.35
N VAL A 71 -7.32 2.41 -3.64
CA VAL A 71 -6.41 2.68 -2.53
C VAL A 71 -5.01 2.92 -3.07
N THR A 72 -4.36 3.93 -2.49
CA THR A 72 -2.98 4.31 -2.81
C THR A 72 -2.23 4.49 -1.50
N TYR A 73 -0.99 4.02 -1.47
CA TYR A 73 -0.06 4.26 -0.38
C TYR A 73 0.92 5.35 -0.80
N PHE A 74 0.93 6.46 -0.07
CA PHE A 74 1.89 7.54 -0.29
C PHE A 74 3.00 7.46 0.75
N TYR A 75 4.24 7.35 0.27
CA TYR A 75 5.45 7.37 1.07
C TYR A 75 6.13 8.72 0.87
N ALA A 76 6.38 9.46 1.95
CA ALA A 76 7.04 10.75 1.83
C ALA A 76 8.48 10.56 1.32
N GLY A 77 8.77 11.10 0.12
CA GLY A 77 10.05 10.95 -0.58
C GLY A 77 10.04 9.88 -1.68
N SER A 78 9.42 8.72 -1.42
CA SER A 78 9.37 7.59 -2.35
C SER A 78 8.20 7.64 -3.35
N GLY A 79 7.16 8.43 -3.08
CA GLY A 79 6.02 8.63 -3.98
C GLY A 79 4.82 7.74 -3.69
N GLU A 80 3.98 7.52 -4.71
CA GLU A 80 2.70 6.81 -4.58
C GLU A 80 2.77 5.39 -5.16
N SER A 81 2.20 4.43 -4.44
CA SER A 81 2.00 3.05 -4.89
C SER A 81 0.51 2.72 -4.90
N TYR A 82 -0.01 2.32 -6.05
CA TYR A 82 -1.41 1.97 -6.23
C TYR A 82 -1.67 0.51 -5.84
N VAL A 83 -2.74 0.27 -5.09
CA VAL A 83 -3.26 -1.08 -4.87
C VAL A 83 -3.96 -1.52 -6.16
N PRO A 84 -3.56 -2.66 -6.78
CA PRO A 84 -4.14 -3.09 -8.06
C PRO A 84 -5.63 -3.41 -7.98
N ARG A 85 -6.10 -3.91 -6.82
CA ARG A 85 -7.51 -4.20 -6.59
C ARG A 85 -8.31 -2.92 -6.42
N LEU A 86 -9.27 -2.72 -7.32
CA LEU A 86 -10.27 -1.66 -7.20
C LEU A 86 -11.34 -2.06 -6.19
N ILE A 87 -11.85 -1.10 -5.42
CA ILE A 87 -12.99 -1.28 -4.53
C ILE A 87 -14.24 -0.92 -5.33
N MET A 88 -15.04 -1.93 -5.63
CA MET A 88 -16.31 -1.77 -6.35
C MET A 88 -17.45 -1.52 -5.37
N PRO A 89 -18.63 -1.07 -5.85
CA PRO A 89 -19.78 -0.86 -4.97
C PRO A 89 -20.22 -2.11 -4.19
N THR A 90 -19.85 -3.31 -4.66
CA THR A 90 -20.11 -4.60 -4.01
C THR A 90 -19.15 -4.92 -2.86
N ASP A 91 -17.97 -4.30 -2.82
CA ASP A 91 -16.97 -4.49 -1.76
C ASP A 91 -17.26 -3.60 -0.52
N VAL A 92 -18.29 -2.76 -0.61
CA VAL A 92 -18.63 -1.75 0.40
C VAL A 92 -19.83 -2.26 1.20
N VAL A 93 -19.60 -2.60 2.46
CA VAL A 93 -20.62 -3.19 3.33
C VAL A 93 -21.23 -2.10 4.19
N LYS A 94 -22.56 -1.93 4.12
CA LYS A 94 -23.27 -1.01 5.02
C LYS A 94 -23.18 -1.57 6.44
N THR A 95 -22.71 -0.75 7.38
CA THR A 95 -22.72 -1.09 8.81
C THR A 95 -23.89 -0.39 9.47
N ASP A 96 -24.66 -1.12 10.27
CA ASP A 96 -25.73 -0.53 11.07
C ASP A 96 -25.09 0.29 12.20
N ALA A 97 -25.08 1.61 12.05
CA ALA A 97 -24.77 2.52 13.14
C ALA A 97 -26.06 2.77 13.91
N ASP A 98 -26.03 2.61 15.23
CA ASP A 98 -27.14 2.87 16.17
C ASP A 98 -27.60 4.34 16.21
N ASP A 99 -26.92 5.24 15.48
CA ASP A 99 -27.14 6.68 15.54
C ASP A 99 -27.64 7.22 14.19
N ASP A 100 -28.82 7.85 14.21
CA ASP A 100 -29.69 8.22 13.08
C ASP A 100 -29.10 9.25 12.08
N SER A 101 -27.82 9.62 12.17
CA SER A 101 -27.28 10.79 11.46
C SER A 101 -26.34 10.48 10.29
N SER A 102 -25.81 9.26 10.16
CA SER A 102 -25.05 8.91 8.94
C SER A 102 -24.94 7.40 8.73
N THR A 103 -25.33 6.93 7.55
CA THR A 103 -25.05 5.56 7.14
C THR A 103 -23.54 5.39 6.96
N LEU A 104 -22.97 4.48 7.75
CA LEU A 104 -21.57 4.10 7.66
C LEU A 104 -21.39 2.89 6.74
N TYR A 105 -20.24 2.86 6.10
CA TYR A 105 -19.83 1.82 5.19
C TYR A 105 -18.44 1.33 5.57
N GLU A 106 -18.28 0.02 5.69
CA GLU A 106 -17.00 -0.62 5.92
C GLU A 106 -16.41 -1.12 4.61
N VAL A 107 -15.09 -0.93 4.47
CA VAL A 107 -14.28 -1.46 3.38
C VAL A 107 -13.17 -2.30 3.99
N GLU A 108 -12.99 -3.51 3.46
CA GLU A 108 -11.91 -4.41 3.83
C GLU A 108 -11.00 -4.70 2.63
N LEU A 109 -9.70 -4.49 2.82
CA LEU A 109 -8.65 -4.96 1.91
C LEU A 109 -7.96 -6.17 2.52
N GLY A 110 -7.94 -7.26 1.76
CA GLY A 110 -7.33 -8.51 2.19
C GLY A 110 -5.81 -8.39 2.32
N PRO A 111 -5.15 -9.21 3.15
CA PRO A 111 -3.70 -9.11 3.36
C PRO A 111 -2.87 -9.26 2.07
N ALA A 112 -3.37 -10.02 1.10
CA ALA A 112 -2.74 -10.21 -0.21
C ALA A 112 -2.74 -8.94 -1.08
N ASP A 113 -3.69 -8.03 -0.86
CA ASP A 113 -3.79 -6.75 -1.58
C ASP A 113 -2.84 -5.70 -0.98
N ILE A 114 -2.26 -5.96 0.20
CA ILE A 114 -1.42 -5.05 0.96
C ILE A 114 0.05 -5.43 0.74
N SER A 115 0.62 -4.86 -0.32
CA SER A 115 2.03 -5.06 -0.66
C SER A 115 2.93 -4.07 0.07
N ARG A 116 3.95 -4.56 0.77
CA ARG A 116 5.02 -3.73 1.31
C ARG A 116 5.98 -3.31 0.20
N VAL A 117 6.32 -2.03 0.16
CA VAL A 117 7.17 -1.42 -0.88
C VAL A 117 8.54 -1.09 -0.30
N LYS A 118 9.59 -1.20 -1.11
CA LYS A 118 10.91 -0.73 -0.70
C LYS A 118 10.93 0.80 -0.70
N VAL A 119 11.31 1.41 0.41
CA VAL A 119 11.51 2.86 0.52
C VAL A 119 13.00 3.19 0.50
N ASN A 120 13.35 4.41 0.07
CA ASN A 120 14.73 4.84 0.06
C ASN A 120 15.25 5.02 1.49
N GLU A 121 16.55 4.84 1.69
CA GLU A 121 17.22 5.09 2.96
C GLU A 121 17.06 6.55 3.40
N GLY A 122 16.69 6.76 4.67
CA GLY A 122 16.45 8.10 5.22
C GLY A 122 15.05 8.66 4.95
N GLU A 123 14.22 7.94 4.20
CA GLU A 123 12.80 8.25 4.03
C GLU A 123 11.94 7.46 5.03
N THR A 124 10.75 7.98 5.32
CA THR A 124 9.87 7.34 6.29
C THR A 124 9.29 6.03 5.74
N PRO A 125 9.33 4.93 6.51
CA PRO A 125 8.63 3.70 6.15
C PRO A 125 7.12 3.78 6.43
N ASP A 126 6.64 4.88 7.02
CA ASP A 126 5.22 5.11 7.25
C ASP A 126 4.53 5.51 5.94
N ALA A 127 3.38 4.91 5.68
CA ALA A 127 2.59 5.16 4.48
C ALA A 127 1.29 5.88 4.81
N GLU A 128 1.04 7.01 4.17
CA GLU A 128 -0.30 7.60 4.12
C GLU A 128 -1.20 6.75 3.23
N VAL A 129 -2.29 6.24 3.80
CA VAL A 129 -3.33 5.55 3.05
C VAL A 129 -4.27 6.60 2.47
N ARG A 130 -4.38 6.62 1.15
CA ARG A 130 -5.28 7.50 0.41
C ARG A 130 -6.30 6.68 -0.35
N VAL A 131 -7.52 7.19 -0.41
CA VAL A 131 -8.62 6.65 -1.21
C VAL A 131 -8.93 7.64 -2.31
N ASN A 132 -8.79 7.18 -3.55
CA ASN A 132 -9.11 7.94 -4.74
C ASN A 132 -10.47 7.51 -5.26
N ALA A 133 -11.41 8.44 -5.40
CA ALA A 133 -12.73 8.19 -5.94
C ALA A 133 -12.74 8.46 -7.44
N TRP A 134 -13.14 7.47 -8.23
CA TRP A 134 -13.07 7.54 -9.69
C TRP A 134 -14.44 7.34 -10.32
N ARG A 135 -14.70 8.07 -11.40
CA ARG A 135 -15.81 7.82 -12.32
C ARG A 135 -15.24 7.54 -13.70
N ASN A 136 -15.22 6.26 -14.07
CA ASN A 136 -14.48 5.78 -15.25
C ASN A 136 -13.02 6.26 -15.16
N GLU A 137 -12.53 7.01 -16.15
CA GLU A 137 -11.15 7.53 -16.20
C GLU A 137 -10.97 8.89 -15.50
N ARG A 138 -12.02 9.39 -14.83
CA ARG A 138 -11.98 10.70 -14.18
C ARG A 138 -11.89 10.60 -12.67
N LEU A 139 -10.84 11.17 -12.11
CA LEU A 139 -10.71 11.37 -10.67
C LEU A 139 -11.76 12.40 -10.19
N LEU A 140 -12.54 12.01 -9.20
CA LEU A 140 -13.54 12.85 -8.55
C LEU A 140 -13.02 13.47 -7.25
N GLY A 141 -12.12 12.80 -6.55
CA GLY A 141 -11.52 13.28 -5.32
C GLY A 141 -10.49 12.31 -4.74
N GLN A 142 -9.65 12.82 -3.84
CA GLN A 142 -8.61 12.08 -3.12
C GLN A 142 -8.77 12.39 -1.63
N PHE A 143 -8.82 11.34 -0.81
CA PHE A 143 -9.12 11.43 0.61
C PHE A 143 -8.09 10.67 1.42
N THR A 144 -7.50 11.30 2.43
CA THR A 144 -6.58 10.63 3.34
C THR A 144 -7.38 9.84 4.38
N VAL A 145 -7.12 8.53 4.45
CA VAL A 145 -7.75 7.62 5.41
C VAL A 145 -6.98 7.60 6.73
N GLY A 146 -5.66 7.66 6.65
CA GLY A 146 -4.78 7.70 7.81
C GLY A 146 -3.38 7.24 7.46
N VAL A 147 -2.62 6.78 8.45
CA VAL A 147 -1.21 6.39 8.29
C VAL A 147 -1.02 4.97 8.79
N ILE A 148 -0.37 4.11 7.99
CA ILE A 148 0.10 2.78 8.41
C ILE A 148 1.59 2.88 8.70
N LYS A 149 1.97 2.55 9.94
CA LYS A 149 3.36 2.61 10.36
C LYS A 149 4.16 1.41 9.86
N GLY A 150 5.37 1.65 9.37
CA GLY A 150 6.29 0.60 8.95
C GLY A 150 5.81 -0.24 7.76
N LEU A 151 4.89 0.26 6.93
CA LEU A 151 4.44 -0.45 5.72
C LEU A 151 5.59 -0.58 4.71
N GLY A 152 6.38 0.47 4.58
CA GLY A 152 7.61 0.49 3.80
C GLY A 152 8.69 -0.40 4.42
N ILE A 153 9.55 -0.94 3.57
CA ILE A 153 10.76 -1.66 4.00
C ILE A 153 11.96 -0.87 3.51
N GLU A 154 12.78 -0.36 4.43
CA GLU A 154 13.99 0.37 4.08
C GLU A 154 14.98 -0.53 3.32
N GLY A 155 15.41 -0.09 2.14
CA GLY A 155 16.44 -0.78 1.36
C GLY A 155 17.84 -0.31 1.73
N LEU A 156 18.82 -1.23 1.82
CA LEU A 156 20.23 -0.87 2.01
C LEU A 156 20.87 -0.29 0.73
N LYS A 157 21.46 0.91 0.85
CA LYS A 157 22.42 1.63 -0.03
C LYS A 157 22.57 1.16 -1.49
N SER A 158 22.12 2.01 -2.42
CA SER A 158 22.65 2.06 -3.81
C SER A 158 24.17 2.32 -3.85
N TRP A 159 24.72 3.00 -2.83
CA TRP A 159 26.15 3.26 -2.67
C TRP A 159 27.00 2.01 -2.39
N ASP A 160 26.49 1.04 -1.62
CA ASP A 160 27.23 -0.18 -1.29
C ASP A 160 27.22 -1.19 -2.45
N LEU A 161 26.21 -1.16 -3.32
CA LEU A 161 26.21 -1.93 -4.56
C LEU A 161 27.29 -1.45 -5.54
N ALA A 162 27.49 -0.13 -5.65
CA ALA A 162 28.56 0.43 -6.48
C ALA A 162 29.95 0.08 -5.91
N LYS A 163 30.15 0.21 -4.59
CA LYS A 163 31.39 -0.22 -3.92
C LYS A 163 31.65 -1.72 -4.07
N ARG A 164 30.65 -2.57 -3.81
CA ARG A 164 30.77 -4.04 -4.00
C ARG A 164 31.08 -4.42 -5.44
N ARG A 165 30.49 -3.74 -6.44
CA ARG A 165 30.83 -3.97 -7.85
C ARG A 165 32.28 -3.61 -8.16
N VAL A 166 32.80 -2.54 -7.56
CA VAL A 166 34.20 -2.14 -7.70
C VAL A 166 35.12 -3.14 -7.01
N GLU A 167 34.81 -3.58 -5.79
CA GLU A 167 35.58 -4.58 -5.06
C GLU A 167 35.59 -5.94 -5.76
N TYR A 168 34.43 -6.42 -6.22
CA TYR A 168 34.33 -7.66 -6.97
C TYR A 168 35.15 -7.62 -8.28
N ARG A 169 35.11 -6.50 -9.01
CA ARG A 169 35.94 -6.32 -10.22
C ARG A 169 37.43 -6.28 -9.90
N LYS A 170 37.82 -5.69 -8.76
CA LYS A 170 39.22 -5.70 -8.28
C LYS A 170 39.67 -7.11 -7.94
N GLU A 171 38.84 -7.90 -7.28
CA GLU A 171 39.14 -9.30 -6.93
C GLU A 171 39.23 -10.21 -8.17
N GLU A 172 38.34 -10.05 -9.15
CA GLU A 172 38.44 -10.78 -10.43
C GLU A 172 39.72 -10.41 -11.18
N ALA A 173 40.08 -9.13 -11.23
CA ALA A 173 41.31 -8.68 -11.87
C ALA A 173 42.55 -9.24 -11.16
N ALA A 174 42.56 -9.27 -9.82
CA ALA A 174 43.65 -9.85 -9.04
C ALA A 174 43.77 -11.36 -9.25
N LYS A 175 42.66 -12.10 -9.33
CA LYS A 175 42.66 -13.54 -9.62
C LYS A 175 43.14 -13.85 -11.04
N LYS A 176 42.76 -13.05 -12.03
CA LYS A 176 43.25 -13.20 -13.42
C LYS A 176 44.73 -12.85 -13.58
N ALA A 177 45.25 -11.93 -12.77
CA ALA A 177 46.68 -11.58 -12.79
C ALA A 177 47.56 -12.62 -12.07
N ALA A 178 46.97 -13.48 -11.24
CA ALA A 178 47.66 -14.52 -10.48
C ALA A 178 47.59 -15.92 -11.13
N ALA A 179 46.94 -16.04 -12.30
CA ALA A 179 46.84 -17.26 -13.10
C ALA A 179 47.69 -17.13 -14.37
#